data_AF-A0A2W4QEF4-F1
#
_entry.id   AF-A0A2W4QEF4-F1
#
_cell.length_a   1.000
_cell.length_b   1.000
_cell.length_c   1.000
_cell.angle_alpha   90.00
_cell.angle_beta   90.00
_cell.angle_gamma   90.00
#
_symmetry.space_group_name_H-M   'P 1'
#
loop_
_entity.id
_entity.type
_entity.pdbx_description
1 polymer ?
#
loop_
_entity_poly.entity_id
_entity_poly.type
_entity_poly.pdbx_seq_one_letter_code
_entity_poly.pdbx_strand_id
1 'polypeptide(L)'
;MARLEDEFYRRYNELNSNDLYDVYCAVEARTGTRLERRYCRPVFEIRALQAEGSEHWYALERATDKFFPQAWNAPLPALLTTETMKRDLQEEIRRVTEANPELVDLLRRRAELAERYEKMRRERFSR
;
A
#
# COMPACT_ATOMS: atom_id res chain seq x y z
N MET A 1 0.83 5.43 16.62
CA MET A 1 0.01 4.68 15.64
C MET A 1 0.88 3.87 14.69
N ALA A 2 1.86 4.47 14.00
CA ALA A 2 2.75 3.78 13.05
C ALA A 2 3.36 2.47 13.59
N ARG A 3 3.99 2.51 14.77
CA ARG A 3 4.61 1.31 15.39
C ARG A 3 3.66 0.11 15.53
N LEU A 4 2.39 0.33 15.90
CA LEU A 4 1.42 -0.76 16.06
C LEU A 4 0.95 -1.30 14.70
N GLU A 5 0.90 -0.45 13.68
CA GLU A 5 0.61 -0.88 12.31
C GLU A 5 1.78 -1.66 11.72
N ASP A 6 3.03 -1.23 11.97
CA ASP A 6 4.23 -1.97 11.57
C ASP A 6 4.27 -3.34 12.25
N GLU A 7 3.94 -3.40 13.54
CA GLU A 7 3.88 -4.66 14.29
C GLU A 7 2.78 -5.59 13.79
N PHE A 8 1.59 -5.04 13.47
CA PHE A 8 0.50 -5.80 12.86
C PHE A 8 0.92 -6.40 11.53
N TYR A 9 1.43 -5.60 10.60
CA TYR A 9 1.80 -6.10 9.28
C TYR A 9 3.01 -7.04 9.33
N ARG A 10 3.99 -6.80 10.21
CA ARG A 10 5.07 -7.78 10.44
C ARG A 10 4.51 -9.14 10.85
N ARG A 11 3.60 -9.16 11.83
CA ARG A 11 3.04 -10.43 12.32
C ARG A 11 2.10 -11.07 11.31
N TYR A 12 1.29 -10.28 10.60
CA TYR A 12 0.46 -10.76 9.50
C TYR A 12 1.30 -11.35 8.36
N ASN A 13 2.41 -10.71 7.98
CA ASN A 13 3.32 -11.20 6.94
C ASN A 13 3.94 -12.56 7.33
N GLU A 14 4.26 -12.76 8.62
CA GLU A 14 4.75 -14.05 9.14
C GLU A 14 3.70 -15.18 9.12
N LEU A 15 2.40 -14.82 9.17
CA LEU A 15 1.30 -15.77 9.36
C LEU A 15 0.53 -16.09 8.08
N ASN A 16 0.44 -15.14 7.15
CA ASN A 16 -0.25 -15.35 5.90
C ASN A 16 0.55 -16.32 5.00
N SER A 17 -0.14 -17.03 4.12
CA SER A 17 0.47 -18.07 3.30
C SER A 17 0.89 -17.61 1.90
N ASN A 18 0.68 -16.33 1.56
CA ASN A 18 0.88 -15.81 0.21
C ASN A 18 1.68 -14.50 0.24
N ASP A 19 2.98 -14.59 -0.05
CA ASP A 19 3.92 -13.47 -0.10
C ASP A 19 3.48 -12.30 -1.02
N LEU A 20 2.54 -12.51 -1.97
CA LEU A 20 1.97 -11.40 -2.74
C LEU A 20 1.13 -10.44 -1.89
N TYR A 21 0.58 -10.94 -0.79
CA TYR A 21 -0.24 -10.21 0.15
C TYR A 21 0.55 -9.61 1.31
N ASP A 22 1.86 -9.86 1.38
CA ASP A 22 2.75 -9.19 2.33
C ASP A 22 2.65 -7.68 2.17
N VAL A 23 2.46 -6.98 3.28
CA VAL A 23 2.32 -5.53 3.31
C VAL A 23 3.58 -4.90 3.90
N TYR A 24 4.16 -3.95 3.17
CA TYR A 24 5.31 -3.17 3.63
C TYR A 24 4.94 -1.71 3.76
N CYS A 25 5.38 -1.11 4.85
CA CYS A 25 5.15 0.30 5.14
C CYS A 25 6.44 1.11 4.99
N ALA A 26 6.36 2.22 4.27
CA ALA A 26 7.47 3.12 4.03
C ALA A 26 7.03 4.58 4.15
N VAL A 27 7.98 5.46 4.45
CA VAL A 27 7.80 6.91 4.35
C VAL A 27 8.40 7.35 3.02
N GLU A 28 7.57 7.90 2.15
CA GLU A 28 7.99 8.41 0.85
C GLU A 28 7.57 9.87 0.69
N ALA A 29 8.47 10.70 0.15
CA ALA A 29 8.12 12.03 -0.35
C ALA A 29 7.89 11.91 -1.86
N ARG A 30 6.71 12.34 -2.33
CA ARG A 30 6.46 12.39 -3.78
C ARG A 30 7.48 13.34 -4.42
N THR A 31 8.01 12.94 -5.58
CA THR A 31 8.97 13.73 -6.35
C THR A 31 8.45 15.16 -6.53
N GLY A 32 9.28 16.15 -6.18
CA GLY A 32 8.96 17.56 -6.31
C GLY A 32 8.09 18.17 -5.20
N THR A 33 7.54 17.39 -4.26
CA THR A 33 6.68 17.96 -3.19
C THR A 33 7.42 18.18 -1.87
N ARG A 34 8.51 17.43 -1.59
CA ARG A 34 9.14 17.34 -0.26
C ARG A 34 8.16 17.01 0.89
N LEU A 35 6.93 16.60 0.56
CA LEU A 35 5.90 16.26 1.51
C LEU A 35 5.98 14.77 1.78
N GLU A 36 6.65 14.41 2.87
CA GLU A 36 6.72 13.04 3.36
C GLU A 36 5.33 12.53 3.74
N ARG A 37 5.01 11.33 3.26
CA ARG A 37 3.80 10.61 3.61
C ARG A 37 4.14 9.15 3.84
N ARG A 38 3.52 8.56 4.85
CA ARG A 38 3.65 7.13 5.12
C ARG A 38 2.60 6.36 4.33
N TYR A 39 3.00 5.32 3.64
CA TYR A 39 2.10 4.39 2.93
C TYR A 39 2.43 2.96 3.34
N CYS A 40 1.42 2.12 3.40
CA CYS A 40 1.57 0.67 3.48
C CYS A 40 1.00 0.08 2.20
N ARG A 41 1.80 -0.72 1.49
CA ARG A 41 1.39 -1.31 0.21
C ARG A 41 1.68 -2.80 0.20
N PRO A 42 0.76 -3.62 -0.34
CA PRO A 42 1.03 -5.03 -0.56
C PRO A 42 2.02 -5.23 -1.71
N VAL A 43 2.73 -6.35 -1.70
CA VAL A 43 3.72 -6.71 -2.74
C VAL A 43 3.11 -6.69 -4.14
N PHE A 44 1.89 -7.20 -4.33
CA PHE A 44 1.27 -7.19 -5.65
C PHE A 44 1.09 -5.77 -6.21
N GLU A 45 0.77 -4.79 -5.37
CA GLU A 45 0.58 -3.40 -5.81
C GLU A 45 1.94 -2.79 -6.21
N ILE A 46 2.97 -3.06 -5.42
CA ILE A 46 4.34 -2.62 -5.74
C ILE A 46 4.78 -3.19 -7.09
N ARG A 47 4.54 -4.48 -7.34
CA ARG A 47 4.87 -5.14 -8.61
C ARG A 47 4.07 -4.56 -9.78
N ALA A 48 2.77 -4.31 -9.60
CA ALA A 48 1.92 -3.73 -10.64
C ALA A 48 2.36 -2.31 -11.01
N LEU A 49 2.72 -1.49 -10.02
CA LEU A 49 3.25 -0.13 -10.28
C LEU A 49 4.61 -0.16 -10.98
N GLN A 50 5.48 -1.12 -10.63
CA GLN A 50 6.75 -1.32 -11.33
C GLN A 50 6.53 -1.75 -12.79
N ALA A 51 5.58 -2.67 -13.03
CA ALA A 51 5.23 -3.11 -14.37
C ALA A 51 4.66 -1.95 -15.21
N GLU A 52 3.68 -1.21 -14.68
CA GLU A 52 3.09 -0.03 -15.33
C GLU A 52 4.18 0.99 -15.71
N GLY A 53 5.08 1.32 -14.77
CA GLY A 53 6.17 2.25 -15.02
C GLY A 53 7.14 1.77 -16.11
N SER A 54 7.47 0.48 -16.11
CA SER A 54 8.33 -0.12 -17.14
C SER A 54 7.66 -0.09 -18.51
N GLU A 55 6.39 -0.46 -18.60
CA GLU A 55 5.62 -0.43 -19.84
C GLU A 55 5.46 0.99 -20.38
N HIS A 56 5.22 1.96 -19.50
CA HIS A 56 5.15 3.37 -19.87
C HIS A 56 6.47 3.85 -20.48
N TRP A 57 7.61 3.47 -19.88
CA TRP A 57 8.92 3.80 -20.41
C TRP A 57 9.14 3.23 -21.81
N TYR A 58 8.82 1.95 -22.01
CA TYR A 58 8.92 1.32 -23.35
C TYR A 58 7.98 1.94 -24.38
N ALA A 59 6.77 2.33 -23.97
CA ALA A 59 5.82 3.00 -24.85
C ALA A 59 6.31 4.39 -25.27
N LEU A 60 6.92 5.13 -24.34
CA LEU A 60 7.53 6.43 -24.60
C LEU A 60 8.72 6.30 -25.57
N GLU A 61 9.63 5.35 -25.30
CA GLU A 61 10.79 5.10 -26.15
C GLU A 61 10.38 4.87 -27.61
N ARG A 62 9.43 3.95 -27.85
CA ARG A 62 8.91 3.66 -29.20
C ARG A 62 8.18 4.83 -29.86
N ALA A 63 7.45 5.63 -29.08
CA ALA A 63 6.77 6.81 -29.60
C ALA A 63 7.76 7.92 -30.01
N THR A 64 8.93 7.96 -29.38
CA THR A 64 10.01 8.93 -29.68
C THR A 64 11.06 8.42 -30.67
N ASP A 65 10.93 7.19 -31.16
CA ASP A 65 11.83 6.63 -32.16
C ASP A 65 11.79 7.46 -33.46
N LYS A 66 12.95 7.89 -33.94
CA LYS A 66 13.07 8.78 -35.10
C LYS A 66 12.87 8.08 -36.44
N PHE A 67 13.06 6.76 -36.49
CA PHE A 67 13.04 5.97 -37.71
C PHE A 67 11.71 5.22 -37.87
N PHE A 68 11.15 4.72 -36.77
CA PHE A 68 9.92 3.93 -36.75
C PHE A 68 8.99 4.34 -35.61
N PRO A 69 8.45 5.57 -35.63
CA PRO A 69 7.56 6.05 -34.58
C PRO A 69 6.29 5.18 -34.53
N GLN A 70 5.95 4.69 -33.34
CA GLN A 70 4.69 4.01 -33.08
C GLN A 70 3.69 4.92 -32.36
N ALA A 71 2.40 4.65 -32.51
CA ALA A 71 1.36 5.35 -31.74
C ALA A 71 1.57 5.12 -30.23
N TRP A 72 1.48 6.20 -29.44
CA TRP A 72 1.58 6.10 -28.00
C TRP A 72 0.36 5.35 -27.44
N ASN A 73 0.61 4.18 -26.85
CA ASN A 73 -0.38 3.39 -26.15
C ASN A 73 -0.02 3.41 -24.66
N ALA A 74 -0.83 4.11 -23.86
CA ALA A 74 -0.64 4.11 -22.42
C ALA A 74 -0.82 2.69 -21.86
N PRO A 75 0.02 2.24 -20.93
CA PRO A 75 -0.19 0.96 -20.27
C PRO A 75 -1.47 0.98 -19.44
N LEU A 76 -1.98 -0.22 -19.13
CA LEU A 76 -3.10 -0.35 -18.21
C LEU A 76 -2.66 0.12 -16.81
N PRO A 77 -3.42 1.00 -16.15
CA PRO A 77 -3.09 1.43 -14.79
C PRO A 77 -3.04 0.25 -13.82
N ALA A 78 -2.06 0.27 -12.90
CA ALA A 78 -1.90 -0.74 -11.85
C ALA A 78 -3.18 -0.90 -11.01
N LEU A 79 -3.98 0.17 -10.88
CA LEU A 79 -5.28 0.13 -10.21
C LEU A 79 -6.21 -0.93 -10.81
N LEU A 80 -6.26 -1.05 -12.14
CA LEU A 80 -7.16 -1.99 -12.82
C LEU A 80 -6.63 -3.42 -12.80
N THR A 81 -5.30 -3.59 -12.86
CA THR A 81 -4.67 -4.92 -12.88
C THR A 81 -4.66 -5.61 -11.52
N THR A 82 -4.92 -4.85 -10.44
CA THR A 82 -4.84 -5.35 -9.06
C THR A 82 -6.17 -5.42 -8.31
N GLU A 83 -7.28 -5.05 -8.96
CA GLU A 83 -8.58 -4.91 -8.30
C GLU A 83 -9.06 -6.22 -7.64
N THR A 84 -8.90 -7.37 -8.31
CA THR A 84 -9.23 -8.68 -7.75
C THR A 84 -8.35 -9.00 -6.54
N MET A 85 -7.04 -8.81 -6.66
CA MET A 85 -6.08 -9.06 -5.58
C MET A 85 -6.34 -8.20 -4.33
N LYS A 86 -6.88 -6.99 -4.49
CA LYS A 86 -7.28 -6.15 -3.35
C LYS A 86 -8.41 -6.78 -2.55
N ARG A 87 -9.40 -7.37 -3.23
CA ARG A 87 -10.51 -8.07 -2.57
C ARG A 87 -10.00 -9.31 -1.86
N ASP A 88 -9.16 -10.09 -2.52
CA ASP A 88 -8.57 -11.30 -1.95
C ASP A 88 -7.68 -10.97 -0.73
N LEU A 89 -6.91 -9.88 -0.78
CA LEU A 89 -6.14 -9.39 0.36
C LEU A 89 -7.02 -9.04 1.57
N GLN A 90 -8.17 -8.39 1.34
CA GLN A 90 -9.09 -8.05 2.42
C GLN A 90 -9.66 -9.29 3.10
N GLU A 91 -10.02 -10.31 2.30
CA GLU A 91 -10.49 -11.60 2.80
C GLU A 91 -9.38 -12.34 3.55
N GLU A 92 -8.15 -12.33 3.04
CA GLU A 92 -7.00 -12.95 3.68
C GLU A 92 -6.63 -12.29 5.01
N ILE A 93 -6.56 -10.96 5.05
CA ILE A 93 -6.32 -10.21 6.30
C ILE A 93 -7.39 -10.58 7.34
N ARG A 94 -8.67 -10.63 6.94
CA ARG A 94 -9.75 -11.05 7.84
C ARG A 94 -9.51 -12.46 8.35
N ARG A 95 -9.31 -13.43 7.45
CA ARG A 95 -9.11 -14.84 7.78
C ARG A 95 -7.94 -15.05 8.73
N VAL A 96 -6.78 -14.46 8.43
CA VAL A 96 -5.57 -14.57 9.25
C VAL A 96 -5.77 -13.89 10.60
N THR A 97 -6.43 -12.73 10.63
CA THR A 97 -6.70 -12.01 11.90
C THR A 97 -7.67 -12.79 12.80
N GLU A 98 -8.72 -13.37 12.23
CA GLU A 98 -9.71 -14.17 12.98
C GLU A 98 -9.08 -15.44 13.56
N ALA A 99 -8.12 -16.05 12.85
CA ALA A 99 -7.41 -17.23 13.31
C ALA A 99 -6.33 -16.95 14.38
N ASN A 100 -5.89 -15.69 14.55
CA ASN A 100 -4.75 -15.32 15.39
C ASN A 100 -5.13 -14.19 16.37
N PRO A 101 -5.49 -14.50 17.63
CA PRO A 101 -5.96 -13.52 18.61
C PRO A 101 -5.00 -12.35 18.88
N GLU A 102 -3.68 -12.57 18.73
CA GLU A 102 -2.67 -11.52 18.84
C GLU A 102 -2.87 -10.37 17.85
N LEU A 103 -3.32 -10.66 16.62
CA LEU A 103 -3.57 -9.64 15.60
C LEU A 103 -4.79 -8.78 15.96
N VAL A 104 -5.82 -9.40 16.53
CA VAL A 104 -7.00 -8.69 17.06
C VAL A 104 -6.60 -7.74 18.18
N ASP A 105 -5.72 -8.17 19.08
CA ASP A 105 -5.21 -7.32 20.17
C ASP A 105 -4.43 -6.11 19.64
N LEU A 106 -3.59 -6.29 18.62
CA LEU A 106 -2.88 -5.18 17.97
C LEU A 106 -3.85 -4.16 17.35
N LEU A 107 -4.90 -4.62 16.68
CA LEU A 107 -5.94 -3.73 16.11
C LEU A 107 -6.67 -2.95 17.20
N ARG A 108 -7.05 -3.61 18.30
CA ARG A 108 -7.68 -2.96 19.45
C ARG A 108 -6.80 -1.88 20.06
N ARG A 109 -5.54 -2.21 20.37
CA ARG A 109 -4.56 -1.25 20.90
C ARG A 109 -4.35 -0.06 19.97
N ARG A 110 -4.36 -0.30 18.65
CA ARG A 110 -4.26 0.76 17.65
C ARG A 110 -5.48 1.68 17.68
N ALA A 111 -6.69 1.13 17.78
CA ALA A 111 -7.93 1.90 17.87
C ALA A 111 -7.95 2.78 19.14
N GLU A 112 -7.62 2.23 20.31
CA GLU A 112 -7.54 2.99 21.57
C GLU A 112 -6.51 4.14 21.50
N LEU A 113 -5.40 3.92 20.81
CA LEU A 113 -4.39 4.97 20.60
C LEU A 113 -4.90 6.05 19.65
N ALA A 114 -5.69 5.68 18.64
CA ALA A 114 -6.31 6.62 17.71
C ALA A 114 -7.31 7.53 18.40
N GLU A 115 -8.20 6.98 19.21
CA GLU A 115 -9.17 7.76 19.98
C GLU A 115 -8.49 8.74 20.95
N ARG A 116 -7.47 8.28 21.68
CA ARG A 116 -6.68 9.12 22.59
C ARG A 116 -6.01 10.27 21.84
N TYR A 117 -5.41 10.00 20.69
CA TYR A 117 -4.78 11.02 19.85
C TYR A 117 -5.80 12.06 19.37
N GLU A 118 -6.95 11.62 18.87
CA GLU A 118 -8.00 12.51 18.38
C GLU A 118 -8.57 13.39 19.49
N LYS A 119 -8.77 12.83 20.69
CA LYS A 119 -9.19 13.59 21.87
C LYS A 119 -8.18 14.70 22.20
N MET A 120 -6.90 14.37 22.32
CA MET A 120 -5.84 15.36 22.57
C MET A 120 -5.73 16.41 21.46
N ARG A 121 -5.88 15.99 20.20
CA ARG A 121 -5.86 16.91 19.05
C ARG A 121 -7.00 17.92 19.12
N ARG A 122 -8.22 17.46 19.42
CA ARG A 122 -9.39 18.36 19.59
C ARG A 122 -9.17 19.31 20.75
N GLU A 123 -8.74 18.84 21.92
CA GLU A 123 -8.48 19.70 23.08
C GLU A 123 -7.44 20.78 22.79
N ARG A 124 -6.40 20.46 22.01
CA ARG A 124 -5.30 21.39 21.70
C ARG A 124 -5.61 22.37 20.57
N PHE A 125 -6.40 21.97 19.58
CA PHE A 125 -6.60 22.73 18.34
C PHE A 125 -8.04 23.20 18.11
N SER A 126 -8.99 22.91 19.01
CA SER A 126 -10.38 23.39 18.92
C SER A 126 -10.57 24.81 19.48
N ARG A 127 -9.57 25.69 19.30
CA ARG A 127 -9.70 27.14 19.54
C ARG A 127 -10.02 27.87 18.23
#